data_AF-A0A016RSD3-F1
#
_entry.id   AF-A0A016RSD3-F1
#
_cell.length_a   1.000
_cell.length_b   1.000
_cell.length_c   1.000
_cell.angle_alpha   90.00
_cell.angle_beta   90.00
_cell.angle_gamma   90.00
#
_symmetry.space_group_name_H-M   'P 1'
#
loop_
_entity.id
_entity.type
_entity.pdbx_description
1 polymer ?
#
loop_
_entity_poly.entity_id
_entity_poly.type
_entity_poly.pdbx_seq_one_letter_code
_entity_poly.pdbx_strand_id
1 'polypeptide(L)'
;MAAFLNVCAILFALFGSLQAQGNATTAAPTRPPWPKPNCGNAQLTNSLRNLILNLHNNFRGSVARGQTEVSAGWGIAPPATIMYRMAIATWWSELARFGMRSNMMFYQSEFHRGNRNVLSWSKMAWWNNKRVGCAVKQCSGYFVTSCMYSPGGNNVNQYVYRVGAVCSDCPAGQCDGQALCRW
;
A
#
# COMPACT_ATOMS: atom_id res chain seq x y z
N MET A 1 -24.01 -69.34 4.55
CA MET A 1 -24.49 -69.00 3.18
C MET A 1 -24.71 -67.49 3.19
N ALA A 2 -23.74 -66.63 2.88
CA ALA A 2 -23.09 -66.39 1.59
C ALA A 2 -24.10 -66.00 0.48
N ALA A 3 -24.15 -64.70 0.12
CA ALA A 3 -24.15 -64.19 -1.26
C ALA A 3 -24.28 -62.65 -1.29
N PHE A 4 -23.20 -61.91 -1.62
CA PHE A 4 -22.92 -61.27 -2.94
C PHE A 4 -23.80 -60.02 -3.19
N LEU A 5 -23.34 -58.78 -2.98
CA LEU A 5 -22.40 -57.97 -3.80
C LEU A 5 -22.68 -58.02 -5.32
N ASN A 6 -22.79 -56.81 -5.91
CA ASN A 6 -22.66 -56.40 -7.32
C ASN A 6 -23.89 -56.34 -8.24
N VAL A 7 -24.36 -55.11 -8.53
CA VAL A 7 -24.54 -54.50 -9.87
C VAL A 7 -24.49 -52.98 -9.65
N CYS A 8 -23.34 -52.30 -9.66
CA CYS A 8 -22.50 -51.88 -10.78
C CYS A 8 -23.25 -51.21 -11.94
N ALA A 9 -22.92 -49.92 -12.15
CA ALA A 9 -23.05 -49.18 -13.40
C ALA A 9 -24.48 -48.88 -13.89
N ILE A 10 -24.94 -47.64 -13.68
CA ILE A 10 -25.48 -46.69 -14.68
C ILE A 10 -25.92 -45.47 -13.88
N LEU A 11 -25.01 -44.53 -13.61
CA LEU A 11 -25.28 -43.10 -13.35
C LEU A 11 -23.96 -42.33 -13.07
N PHE A 12 -22.85 -42.75 -13.71
CA PHE A 12 -21.61 -41.99 -13.80
C PHE A 12 -21.50 -41.39 -15.22
N ALA A 13 -22.32 -40.38 -15.50
CA ALA A 13 -22.08 -39.47 -16.62
C ALA A 13 -22.83 -38.17 -16.33
N LEU A 14 -22.12 -37.05 -16.52
CA LEU A 14 -22.61 -35.66 -16.37
C LEU A 14 -22.58 -35.16 -14.92
N PHE A 15 -21.40 -34.83 -14.42
CA PHE A 15 -21.02 -33.46 -14.02
C PHE A 15 -19.52 -33.50 -13.71
N GLY A 16 -18.74 -33.25 -14.77
CA GLY A 16 -17.29 -33.20 -14.70
C GLY A 16 -16.81 -32.18 -13.68
N SER A 17 -15.77 -32.59 -12.96
CA SER A 17 -14.90 -31.78 -12.13
C SER A 17 -14.59 -30.41 -12.75
N LEU A 18 -15.17 -29.35 -12.18
CA LEU A 18 -14.60 -28.00 -12.28
C LEU A 18 -13.37 -27.94 -11.36
N GLN A 19 -12.28 -28.58 -11.79
CA GLN A 19 -10.95 -28.16 -11.37
C GLN A 19 -10.66 -26.86 -12.11
N ALA A 20 -10.82 -25.72 -11.43
CA ALA A 20 -10.20 -24.49 -11.87
C ALA A 20 -8.69 -24.63 -11.68
N GLN A 21 -8.02 -25.20 -12.68
CA GLN A 21 -6.59 -25.05 -12.90
C GLN A 21 -6.31 -23.57 -13.17
N GLY A 22 -6.09 -22.83 -12.09
CA GLY A 22 -5.44 -21.53 -12.11
C GLY A 22 -4.07 -21.66 -11.47
N ASN A 23 -3.20 -22.50 -12.06
CA ASN A 23 -1.78 -22.42 -11.79
C ASN A 23 -1.29 -21.12 -12.44
N ALA A 24 -1.61 -19.98 -11.81
CA ALA A 24 -1.02 -18.70 -12.14
C ALA A 24 0.43 -18.79 -11.67
N THR A 25 1.27 -19.39 -12.50
CA THR A 25 2.66 -18.95 -12.63
C THR A 25 2.59 -17.46 -12.96
N THR A 26 2.49 -16.62 -11.93
CA THR A 26 2.92 -15.23 -12.02
C THR A 26 4.33 -15.29 -12.57
N ALA A 27 4.48 -14.97 -13.85
CA ALA A 27 5.76 -14.84 -14.49
C ALA A 27 6.65 -14.05 -13.55
N ALA A 28 7.82 -14.61 -13.21
CA ALA A 28 8.80 -13.91 -12.41
C ALA A 28 9.01 -12.53 -13.06
N PRO A 29 8.98 -11.43 -12.27
CA PRO A 29 9.06 -10.09 -12.83
C PRO A 29 10.33 -10.00 -13.69
N THR A 30 10.15 -9.85 -15.01
CA THR A 30 11.23 -9.81 -16.02
C THR A 30 12.08 -8.55 -15.94
N ARG A 31 11.89 -7.73 -14.90
CA ARG A 31 12.48 -6.39 -14.79
C ARG A 31 13.38 -6.29 -13.56
N PRO A 32 14.54 -5.59 -13.66
CA PRO A 32 15.47 -5.40 -12.55
C PRO A 32 14.76 -4.89 -11.28
N PRO A 33 15.24 -5.33 -10.10
CA PRO A 33 14.70 -4.89 -8.82
C PRO A 33 14.89 -3.38 -8.65
N TRP A 34 14.04 -2.76 -7.83
CA TRP A 34 14.16 -1.35 -7.48
C TRP A 34 15.59 -1.06 -6.99
N PRO A 35 16.23 0.03 -7.47
CA PRO A 35 17.55 0.41 -7.00
C PRO A 35 17.49 0.64 -5.50
N LYS A 36 18.34 -0.08 -4.76
CA LYS A 36 18.40 0.07 -3.31
C LYS A 36 18.84 1.49 -2.98
N PRO A 37 18.24 2.14 -1.95
CA PRO A 37 18.73 3.42 -1.49
C PRO A 37 20.21 3.31 -1.10
N ASN A 38 21.06 4.03 -1.82
CA ASN A 38 22.46 4.16 -1.51
C ASN A 38 22.81 5.64 -1.51
N CYS A 39 22.96 6.22 -0.32
CA CYS A 39 23.35 7.61 -0.18
C CYS A 39 24.52 7.68 0.79
N GLY A 40 25.51 8.54 0.51
CA GLY A 40 26.73 8.67 1.32
C GLY A 40 26.55 9.28 2.71
N ASN A 41 25.33 9.63 3.14
CA ASN A 41 25.10 10.18 4.48
C ASN A 41 24.99 9.05 5.51
N ALA A 42 26.01 8.97 6.37
CA ALA A 42 26.17 7.95 7.41
C ALA A 42 25.15 8.04 8.57
N GLN A 43 24.46 9.18 8.75
CA GLN A 43 23.46 9.33 9.82
C GLN A 43 22.19 8.49 9.61
N LEU A 44 21.96 8.05 8.37
CA LEU A 44 20.85 7.16 8.05
C LEU A 44 21.38 5.97 7.27
N THR A 45 21.40 4.80 7.92
CA THR A 45 21.89 3.55 7.32
C THR A 45 21.04 3.15 6.11
N ASN A 46 21.63 2.43 5.15
CA ASN A 46 20.90 1.90 4.00
C ASN A 46 19.75 0.95 4.43
N SER A 47 19.91 0.24 5.54
CA SER A 47 18.84 -0.59 6.13
C SER A 47 17.64 0.25 6.55
N LEU A 48 17.86 1.38 7.23
CA LEU A 48 16.78 2.26 7.64
C LEU A 48 16.15 3.00 6.44
N ARG A 49 16.95 3.38 5.43
CA ARG A 49 16.43 3.92 4.16
C ARG A 49 15.51 2.94 3.46
N ASN A 50 15.92 1.66 3.38
CA ASN A 50 15.13 0.61 2.76
C ASN A 50 13.83 0.34 3.54
N LEU A 51 13.90 0.33 4.88
CA LEU A 51 12.72 0.19 5.72
C LEU A 51 11.72 1.33 5.48
N ILE A 52 12.18 2.58 5.48
CA ILE A 52 11.35 3.76 5.21
C ILE A 52 10.71 3.65 3.83
N LEU A 53 11.49 3.35 2.79
CA LEU A 53 10.98 3.21 1.43
C LEU A 53 9.91 2.11 1.32
N ASN A 54 10.18 0.94 1.91
CA ASN A 54 9.26 -0.18 1.90
C ASN A 54 7.96 0.14 2.64
N LEU A 55 8.02 0.84 3.79
CA LEU A 55 6.83 1.26 4.51
C LEU A 55 5.95 2.18 3.65
N HIS A 56 6.54 3.18 2.98
CA HIS A 56 5.78 4.05 2.07
C HIS A 56 5.13 3.28 0.92
N ASN A 57 5.87 2.38 0.27
CA ASN A 57 5.36 1.61 -0.86
C ASN A 57 4.30 0.59 -0.43
N ASN A 58 4.47 -0.06 0.73
CA ASN A 58 3.49 -0.99 1.27
C ASN A 58 2.16 -0.30 1.57
N PHE A 59 2.22 0.87 2.20
CA PHE A 59 1.04 1.70 2.48
C PHE A 59 0.36 2.19 1.20
N ARG A 60 1.12 2.72 0.24
CA ARG A 60 0.58 3.13 -1.05
C ARG A 60 -0.05 1.96 -1.82
N GLY A 61 0.60 0.80 -1.80
CA GLY A 61 0.07 -0.43 -2.41
C GLY A 61 -1.15 -1.00 -1.68
N SER A 62 -1.27 -0.77 -0.36
CA SER A 62 -2.46 -1.11 0.44
C SER A 62 -3.70 -0.36 -0.07
N VAL A 63 -3.60 0.97 -0.16
CA VAL A 63 -4.65 1.84 -0.72
C VAL A 63 -4.93 1.52 -2.18
N ALA A 64 -3.90 1.33 -3.00
CA ALA A 64 -4.05 1.03 -4.43
C ALA A 64 -4.81 -0.28 -4.68
N ARG A 65 -4.59 -1.30 -3.84
CA ARG A 65 -5.32 -2.58 -3.92
C ARG A 65 -6.71 -2.51 -3.28
N GLY A 66 -7.05 -1.42 -2.61
CA GLY A 66 -8.29 -1.31 -1.83
C GLY A 66 -8.36 -2.30 -0.66
N GLN A 67 -7.23 -2.81 -0.17
CA GLN A 67 -7.19 -3.81 0.89
C GLN A 67 -6.77 -3.17 2.23
N THR A 68 -7.67 -3.23 3.23
CA THR A 68 -7.38 -3.16 4.69
C THR A 68 -6.93 -1.84 5.36
N GLU A 69 -7.33 -0.68 4.85
CA GLU A 69 -7.20 0.61 5.56
C GLU A 69 -8.44 0.87 6.43
N VAL A 70 -8.28 0.88 7.75
CA VAL A 70 -9.40 1.09 8.70
C VAL A 70 -9.89 2.54 8.65
N SER A 71 -11.11 2.77 8.17
CA SER A 71 -11.86 4.04 8.07
C SER A 71 -12.22 4.86 9.32
N ALA A 72 -11.60 4.71 10.50
CA ALA A 72 -12.25 5.01 11.79
C ALA A 72 -13.55 4.20 11.95
N GLY A 73 -13.89 3.73 13.16
CA GLY A 73 -15.16 3.03 13.43
C GLY A 73 -15.43 1.70 12.68
N TRP A 74 -14.54 1.20 11.81
CA TRP A 74 -14.82 0.08 10.88
C TRP A 74 -13.90 -1.16 11.00
N GLY A 75 -13.20 -1.39 12.11
CA GLY A 75 -12.52 -2.68 12.38
C GLY A 75 -10.99 -2.70 12.23
N ILE A 76 -10.37 -3.87 12.13
CA ILE A 76 -9.01 -4.16 12.66
C ILE A 76 -7.87 -4.08 11.62
N ALA A 77 -6.72 -3.54 12.03
CA ALA A 77 -5.41 -3.73 11.40
C ALA A 77 -4.50 -4.66 12.26
N PRO A 78 -3.84 -5.69 11.71
CA PRO A 78 -3.01 -6.67 12.43
C PRO A 78 -1.51 -6.25 12.64
N PRO A 79 -0.73 -6.96 13.49
CA PRO A 79 0.43 -6.39 14.21
C PRO A 79 1.79 -6.58 13.48
N ALA A 80 2.78 -5.75 13.83
CA ALA A 80 4.20 -5.98 13.49
C ALA A 80 5.09 -6.07 14.74
N THR A 81 6.14 -6.89 14.63
CA THR A 81 6.94 -7.49 15.71
C THR A 81 7.92 -6.55 16.42
N ILE A 82 8.21 -5.36 15.88
CA ILE A 82 8.90 -4.26 16.57
C ILE A 82 8.36 -2.96 15.98
N MET A 83 7.43 -2.30 16.68
CA MET A 83 6.64 -1.21 16.09
C MET A 83 6.68 0.01 17.00
N TYR A 84 7.78 0.77 16.94
CA TYR A 84 7.79 2.14 17.45
C TYR A 84 6.71 2.95 16.71
N ARG A 85 6.15 3.96 17.37
CA ARG A 85 5.39 5.06 16.75
C ARG A 85 6.30 5.83 15.79
N MET A 86 6.70 5.21 14.69
CA MET A 86 7.38 5.90 13.62
C MET A 86 6.43 6.95 13.09
N ALA A 87 6.99 8.13 12.78
CA ALA A 87 6.21 9.24 12.27
C ALA A 87 5.39 8.81 11.03
N ILE A 88 5.94 7.92 10.20
CA ILE A 88 5.30 7.31 9.02
C ILE A 88 3.97 6.61 9.35
N ALA A 89 3.94 5.71 10.35
CA ALA A 89 2.72 5.01 10.73
C ALA A 89 1.70 5.98 11.37
N THR A 90 2.18 6.98 12.11
CA THR A 90 1.34 8.02 12.70
C THR A 90 0.68 8.89 11.62
N TRP A 91 1.46 9.36 10.65
CA TRP A 91 0.98 10.12 9.49
C TRP A 91 -0.02 9.31 8.69
N TRP A 92 0.29 8.03 8.43
CA TRP A 92 -0.60 7.16 7.68
C TRP A 92 -1.95 6.93 8.39
N SER A 93 -1.94 6.85 9.73
CA SER A 93 -3.16 6.70 10.53
C SER A 93 -4.12 7.88 10.46
N GLU A 94 -3.73 9.03 9.90
CA GLU A 94 -4.61 10.20 9.81
C GLU A 94 -5.87 9.91 8.96
N LEU A 95 -5.74 9.19 7.84
CA LEU A 95 -6.91 8.74 7.06
C LEU A 95 -7.85 7.92 7.94
N ALA A 96 -7.27 6.97 8.67
CA ALA A 96 -8.00 6.09 9.55
C ALA A 96 -8.63 6.76 10.77
N ARG A 97 -8.23 7.99 11.12
CA ARG A 97 -8.70 8.69 12.32
C ARG A 97 -9.61 9.86 11.98
N PHE A 98 -9.38 10.48 10.83
CA PHE A 98 -10.02 11.74 10.47
C PHE A 98 -10.77 11.64 9.15
N GLY A 99 -10.42 10.69 8.27
CA GLY A 99 -11.12 10.44 7.03
C GLY A 99 -10.88 11.49 5.94
N MET A 100 -11.12 11.07 4.70
CA MET A 100 -11.17 11.93 3.51
C MET A 100 -12.41 11.63 2.69
N ARG A 101 -12.76 12.57 1.81
CA ARG A 101 -13.89 12.41 0.87
C ARG A 101 -13.62 11.24 -0.08
N SER A 102 -14.65 10.52 -0.47
CA SER A 102 -14.56 9.34 -1.35
C SER A 102 -13.96 9.62 -2.73
N ASN A 103 -14.11 10.85 -3.24
CA ASN A 103 -13.50 11.28 -4.49
C ASN A 103 -12.01 11.66 -4.37
N MET A 104 -11.44 11.61 -3.15
CA MET A 104 -10.04 11.90 -2.86
C MET A 104 -9.56 13.29 -3.31
N MET A 105 -10.49 14.26 -3.41
CA MET A 105 -10.16 15.65 -3.72
C MET A 105 -9.61 16.37 -2.49
N PHE A 106 -8.50 17.08 -2.66
CA PHE A 106 -7.85 17.86 -1.60
C PHE A 106 -8.33 19.32 -1.64
N TYR A 107 -9.30 19.67 -0.80
CA TYR A 107 -9.85 21.02 -0.73
C TYR A 107 -9.09 21.94 0.22
N GLN A 108 -9.27 23.26 0.08
CA GLN A 108 -8.72 24.25 1.01
C GLN A 108 -9.19 24.01 2.46
N SER A 109 -10.38 23.42 2.64
CA SER A 109 -10.89 23.04 3.97
C SER A 109 -9.95 22.09 4.71
N GLU A 110 -9.16 21.26 4.00
CA GLU A 110 -8.25 20.29 4.63
C GLU A 110 -7.16 20.97 5.47
N PHE A 111 -6.70 22.16 5.06
CA PHE A 111 -5.77 22.97 5.85
C PHE A 111 -6.39 23.57 7.12
N HIS A 112 -7.72 23.73 7.14
CA HIS A 112 -8.46 24.38 8.23
C HIS A 112 -8.98 23.36 9.28
N ARG A 113 -8.66 22.08 9.14
CA ARG A 113 -9.13 21.01 10.04
C ARG A 113 -8.43 20.98 11.41
N GLY A 114 -7.45 21.86 11.64
CA GLY A 114 -6.69 21.92 12.89
C GLY A 114 -6.05 20.57 13.23
N ASN A 115 -6.24 20.09 14.46
CA ASN A 115 -5.64 18.83 14.94
C ASN A 115 -6.23 17.55 14.32
N ARG A 116 -7.33 17.66 13.54
CA ARG A 116 -8.00 16.53 12.87
C ARG A 116 -7.76 16.56 11.36
N ASN A 117 -6.57 16.97 10.94
CA ASN A 117 -6.19 17.08 9.55
C ASN A 117 -5.57 15.77 9.02
N VAL A 118 -5.52 15.66 7.70
CA VAL A 118 -5.00 14.50 6.96
C VAL A 118 -3.77 14.87 6.12
N LEU A 119 -3.10 15.97 6.47
CA LEU A 119 -2.06 16.59 5.65
C LEU A 119 -0.86 15.68 5.45
N SER A 120 -0.49 14.90 6.47
CA SER A 120 0.66 14.01 6.38
C SER A 120 0.32 12.76 5.57
N TRP A 121 -0.86 12.18 5.82
CA TRP A 121 -1.39 11.08 5.01
C TRP A 121 -1.51 11.47 3.54
N SER A 122 -2.11 12.62 3.24
CA SER A 122 -2.34 13.05 1.85
C SER A 122 -1.01 13.29 1.12
N LYS A 123 0.01 13.80 1.82
CA LYS A 123 1.36 13.97 1.26
C LYS A 123 1.99 12.63 0.90
N MET A 124 1.83 11.63 1.76
CA MET A 124 2.33 10.26 1.55
C MET A 124 1.60 9.53 0.41
N ALA A 125 0.27 9.67 0.35
CA ALA A 125 -0.59 8.99 -0.62
C ALA A 125 -0.59 9.67 -2.00
N TRP A 126 -0.05 10.88 -2.11
CA TRP A 126 -0.13 11.69 -3.32
C TRP A 126 0.41 10.95 -4.56
N TRP A 127 -0.41 10.84 -5.61
CA TRP A 127 -0.19 9.90 -6.72
C TRP A 127 1.07 10.20 -7.53
N ASN A 128 1.40 11.48 -7.73
CA ASN A 128 2.52 11.89 -8.58
C ASN A 128 3.87 11.91 -7.84
N ASN A 129 3.90 11.62 -6.53
CA ASN A 129 5.14 11.53 -5.77
C ASN A 129 5.93 10.30 -6.18
N LYS A 130 7.07 10.52 -6.84
CA LYS A 130 7.97 9.47 -7.35
C LYS A 130 9.22 9.30 -6.51
N ARG A 131 9.53 10.26 -5.64
CA ARG A 131 10.72 10.25 -4.79
C ARG A 131 10.36 10.64 -3.37
N VAL A 132 10.93 9.91 -2.42
CA VAL A 132 10.88 10.22 -0.99
C VAL A 132 12.29 10.24 -0.44
N GLY A 133 12.61 11.25 0.36
CA GLY A 133 13.87 11.36 1.08
C GLY A 133 13.57 11.70 2.53
N CYS A 134 14.06 10.89 3.46
CA CYS A 134 13.82 11.09 4.88
C CYS A 134 15.11 11.27 5.65
N ALA A 135 15.02 11.97 6.79
CA ALA A 135 16.06 12.09 7.79
C ALA A 135 15.49 11.75 9.15
N VAL A 136 16.27 11.07 9.97
CA VAL A 136 15.93 10.74 11.36
C VAL A 136 17.05 11.25 12.24
N LYS A 137 16.70 12.03 13.26
CA LYS A 137 17.64 12.53 14.27
C LYS A 137 17.16 12.14 15.65
N GLN A 138 18.05 11.55 16.43
CA GLN A 138 17.82 11.37 17.86
C GLN A 138 18.05 12.70 18.59
N CYS A 139 17.04 13.13 19.33
CA CYS A 139 17.06 14.23 20.29
C CYS A 139 17.04 13.65 21.71
N SER A 140 17.19 14.49 22.74
CA SER A 140 17.15 14.02 24.14
C SER A 140 15.78 13.41 24.47
N GLY A 141 15.71 12.08 24.50
CA GLY A 141 14.50 11.31 24.84
C GLY A 141 13.52 11.04 23.69
N TYR A 142 13.74 11.53 22.47
CA TYR A 142 12.83 11.29 21.34
C TYR A 142 13.54 11.32 19.98
N PHE A 143 12.90 10.78 18.95
CA PHE A 143 13.38 10.84 17.57
C PHE A 143 12.54 11.81 16.74
N VAL A 144 13.20 12.69 16.00
CA VAL A 144 12.58 13.53 14.97
C VAL A 144 12.76 12.85 13.63
N THR A 145 11.67 12.57 12.93
CA THR A 145 11.67 12.05 11.57
C THR A 145 11.03 13.07 10.65
N SER A 146 11.74 13.45 9.58
CA SER A 146 11.22 14.34 8.53
C SER A 146 11.37 13.66 7.19
N CYS A 147 10.32 13.69 6.37
CA CYS A 147 10.31 13.14 5.02
C CYS A 147 9.90 14.22 4.02
N MET A 148 10.69 14.34 2.96
CA MET A 148 10.40 15.19 1.81
C MET A 148 9.98 14.33 0.63
N TYR A 149 9.03 14.85 -0.15
CA TYR A 149 8.46 14.17 -1.31
C TYR A 149 8.62 15.05 -2.55
N SER A 150 8.89 14.43 -3.70
CA SER A 150 9.01 15.13 -4.98
C SER A 150 8.12 14.48 -6.04
N PRO A 151 7.37 15.27 -6.84
CA PRO A 151 7.38 16.74 -6.92
C PRO A 151 6.68 17.45 -5.74
N GLY A 152 6.05 16.69 -4.84
CA GLY A 152 5.31 17.22 -3.70
C GLY A 152 3.82 16.92 -3.83
N GLY A 153 3.02 17.50 -2.94
CA GLY A 153 1.59 17.23 -2.89
C GLY A 153 0.89 18.15 -1.91
N ASN A 154 -0.39 17.86 -1.64
CA ASN A 154 -1.33 18.71 -0.91
C ASN A 154 -1.65 20.00 -1.67
N ASN A 155 -1.78 19.87 -2.99
CA ASN A 155 -2.20 20.98 -3.85
C ASN A 155 -3.71 21.12 -3.76
N VAL A 156 -4.18 22.34 -3.51
CA VAL A 156 -5.61 22.64 -3.39
C VAL A 156 -6.31 22.39 -4.72
N ASN A 157 -7.53 21.82 -4.65
CA ASN A 157 -8.35 21.44 -5.80
C ASN A 157 -7.68 20.42 -6.74
N GLN A 158 -6.77 19.61 -6.20
CA GLN A 158 -6.21 18.45 -6.89
C GLN A 158 -6.56 17.17 -6.16
N TYR A 159 -6.62 16.07 -6.90
CA TYR A 159 -6.83 14.74 -6.34
C TYR A 159 -5.55 14.22 -5.69
N VAL A 160 -5.68 13.68 -4.47
CA VAL A 160 -4.59 12.94 -3.80
C VAL A 160 -4.20 11.74 -4.67
N TYR A 161 -5.19 11.02 -5.19
CA TYR A 161 -5.06 10.05 -6.27
C TYR A 161 -6.39 9.92 -7.01
N ARG A 162 -6.36 9.47 -8.26
CA ARG A 162 -7.59 9.19 -9.02
C ARG A 162 -8.17 7.85 -8.58
N VAL A 163 -9.47 7.85 -8.31
CA VAL A 163 -10.22 6.63 -8.01
C VAL A 163 -10.51 5.92 -9.32
N GLY A 164 -10.16 4.65 -9.41
CA GLY A 164 -10.31 3.85 -10.63
C GLY A 164 -9.93 2.39 -10.39
N ALA A 165 -9.98 1.58 -11.45
CA ALA A 165 -9.54 0.20 -11.38
C ALA A 165 -8.03 0.14 -11.11
N VAL A 166 -7.62 -0.88 -10.34
CA VAL A 166 -6.21 -1.08 -9.98
C VAL A 166 -5.36 -1.14 -11.27
N CYS A 167 -4.28 -0.36 -11.30
CA CYS A 167 -3.37 -0.25 -12.45
C CYS A 167 -3.94 0.35 -13.75
N SER A 168 -5.20 0.83 -13.80
CA SER A 168 -5.82 1.29 -15.07
C SER A 168 -5.11 2.46 -15.73
N ASP A 169 -4.48 3.30 -14.91
CA ASP A 169 -3.78 4.51 -15.34
C ASP A 169 -2.27 4.29 -15.51
N CYS A 170 -1.78 3.08 -15.25
CA CYS A 170 -0.38 2.74 -15.49
C CYS A 170 -0.15 2.45 -16.98
N PRO A 171 1.01 2.80 -17.55
CA PRO A 171 1.36 2.33 -18.88
C PRO A 171 1.38 0.79 -18.94
N ALA A 172 1.11 0.22 -20.11
CA ALA A 172 1.01 -1.23 -20.28
C ALA A 172 2.27 -1.95 -19.76
N GLY A 173 2.07 -2.96 -18.89
CA GLY A 173 3.16 -3.73 -18.28
C GLY A 173 3.95 -2.99 -17.19
N GLN A 174 3.56 -1.78 -16.79
CA GLN A 174 4.25 -0.99 -15.77
C GLN A 174 3.64 -1.12 -14.37
N CYS A 175 2.58 -1.90 -14.18
CA CYS A 175 2.07 -2.13 -12.83
C CYS A 175 2.81 -3.28 -12.15
N ASP A 176 3.30 -3.06 -10.93
CA ASP A 176 3.99 -4.09 -10.17
C ASP A 176 3.07 -4.88 -9.23
N GLY A 177 3.63 -5.90 -8.56
CA GLY A 177 2.88 -6.75 -7.62
C GLY A 177 2.36 -6.03 -6.38
N GLN A 178 2.75 -4.76 -6.16
CA GLN A 178 2.19 -3.90 -5.11
C GLN A 178 1.08 -2.99 -5.64
N ALA A 179 0.62 -3.19 -6.87
CA ALA A 179 -0.32 -2.33 -7.58
C ALA A 179 0.16 -0.88 -7.76
N LEU A 180 1.48 -0.68 -7.86
CA LEU A 180 2.08 0.63 -8.09
C LEU A 180 2.61 0.73 -9.52
N CYS A 181 2.39 1.88 -10.16
CA CYS A 181 2.95 2.14 -11.48
C CYS A 181 4.46 2.36 -11.38
N ARG A 182 5.19 1.73 -12.29
CA ARG A 182 6.60 1.99 -12.56
C ARG A 182 6.74 3.06 -13.64
N TRP A 183 7.75 3.91 -13.48
CA TRP A 183 8.08 5.00 -14.41
C TRP A 183 9.54 4.88 -14.84
#